data_AF-A0A963EFX6-F1
#
_entry.id   AF-A0A963EFX6-F1
#
_cell.length_a   1.000
_cell.length_b   1.000
_cell.length_c   1.000
_cell.angle_alpha   90.00
_cell.angle_beta   90.00
_cell.angle_gamma   90.00
#
_symmetry.space_group_name_H-M   'P 1'
#
loop_
_entity.id
_entity.type
_entity.pdbx_description
1 polymer ?
#
loop_
_entity_poly.entity_id
_entity_poly.type
_entity_poly.pdbx_seq_one_letter_code
_entity_poly.pdbx_strand_id
1 'polypeptide(L)' 'SIDLATTEKLAPSVPSSHLVVAESGLYSNVDLRRMQKAGAGCFLVGESLMRQDDVALATKKLLGTA' A
#
# COMPACT_ATOMS: atom_id res chain seq x y z
N SER A 1 12.96 -6.35 9.28
CA SER A 1 12.99 -6.05 7.83
C SER A 1 11.56 -6.08 7.33
N ILE A 2 11.13 -5.09 6.54
CA ILE A 2 9.81 -5.07 5.91
C ILE A 2 10.05 -5.33 4.41
N ASP A 3 9.30 -6.26 3.82
CA ASP A 3 9.48 -6.66 2.41
C ASP A 3 8.13 -6.82 1.71
N LEU A 4 7.90 -5.95 0.72
CA LEU A 4 6.72 -5.97 -0.16
C LEU A 4 6.58 -7.29 -0.94
N ALA A 5 7.68 -8.02 -1.15
CA ALA A 5 7.63 -9.33 -1.81
C ALA A 5 6.82 -10.37 -1.01
N THR A 6 6.59 -10.14 0.27
CA THR A 6 5.69 -10.98 1.08
C THR A 6 4.27 -10.96 0.52
N THR A 7 3.73 -9.76 0.30
CA THR A 7 2.40 -9.60 -0.29
C THR A 7 2.35 -10.13 -1.72
N GLU A 8 3.39 -9.90 -2.52
CA GLU A 8 3.48 -10.42 -3.90
C GLU A 8 3.41 -11.94 -3.98
N LYS A 9 3.99 -12.64 -3.01
CA LYS A 9 3.96 -14.10 -2.93
C LYS A 9 2.62 -14.64 -2.45
N LEU A 10 1.96 -13.95 -1.51
CA LEU A 10 0.78 -14.47 -0.81
C LEU A 10 -0.54 -14.06 -1.45
N ALA A 11 -0.63 -12.83 -1.97
CA ALA A 11 -1.87 -12.29 -2.51
C ALA A 11 -2.49 -13.13 -3.64
N PRO A 12 -1.73 -13.76 -4.57
CA PRO A 12 -2.32 -14.64 -5.59
C PRO A 12 -3.00 -15.91 -5.04
N SER A 13 -2.66 -16.33 -3.81
CA SER A 13 -3.26 -17.51 -3.16
C SER A 13 -4.55 -17.17 -2.42
N VAL A 14 -4.91 -15.89 -2.29
CA VAL A 14 -6.11 -15.45 -1.59
C VAL A 14 -7.33 -15.65 -2.50
N PRO A 15 -8.41 -16.29 -2.03
CA PRO A 15 -9.64 -16.43 -2.82
C PRO A 15 -10.21 -15.07 -3.20
N SER A 16 -10.74 -14.95 -4.43
CA SER A 16 -11.28 -13.69 -4.95
C SER A 16 -12.45 -13.08 -4.16
N SER A 17 -13.08 -13.86 -3.28
CA SER A 17 -14.12 -13.40 -2.37
C SER A 17 -13.59 -12.56 -1.20
N HIS A 18 -12.27 -12.50 -1.01
CA HIS A 18 -11.63 -11.76 0.08
C HIS A 18 -10.95 -10.50 -0.45
N LEU A 19 -11.04 -9.43 0.34
CA LEU A 19 -10.30 -8.21 0.10
C LEU A 19 -8.88 -8.35 0.66
N VAL A 20 -7.88 -8.19 -0.19
CA VAL A 20 -6.48 -8.12 0.25
C VAL A 20 -6.14 -6.69 0.64
N VAL A 21 -5.71 -6.51 1.89
CA VAL A 21 -5.18 -5.24 2.41
C VAL A 21 -3.67 -5.36 2.51
N ALA A 22 -2.92 -4.53 1.78
CA ALA A 22 -1.47 -4.44 1.94
C ALA A 22 -1.12 -3.47 3.07
N GLU A 23 -0.29 -3.94 3.99
CA GLU A 23 0.12 -3.19 5.18
C GLU A 23 1.65 -3.13 5.26
N SER A 24 2.15 -2.04 5.85
CA SER A 24 3.58 -1.80 6.10
C SER A 24 4.45 -1.65 4.85
N GLY A 25 5.51 -0.83 4.94
CA GLY A 25 6.47 -0.67 3.84
C GLY A 25 5.96 0.12 2.63
N LEU A 26 4.84 0.84 2.77
CA LEU A 26 4.22 1.66 1.74
C LEU A 26 4.60 3.14 1.97
N TYR A 27 5.41 3.70 1.08
CA TYR A 27 5.94 5.06 1.21
C TYR A 27 5.62 5.95 0.01
N SER A 28 5.26 5.34 -1.13
CA SER A 28 5.06 6.05 -2.40
C SER A 28 3.90 5.47 -3.21
N ASN A 29 3.42 6.24 -4.19
CA ASN A 29 2.42 5.75 -5.14
C ASN A 29 2.93 4.53 -5.92
N VAL A 30 4.24 4.46 -6.18
CA VAL A 30 4.87 3.31 -6.86
C VAL A 30 4.69 2.03 -6.05
N ASP A 31 4.84 2.10 -4.73
CA ASP A 31 4.60 0.96 -3.84
C ASP A 31 3.14 0.51 -3.89
N LEU A 32 2.20 1.46 -3.86
CA LEU A 32 0.77 1.14 -3.98
C LEU A 32 0.44 0.48 -5.32
N ARG A 33 1.02 0.97 -6.42
CA ARG A 33 0.85 0.37 -7.75
C ARG A 33 1.46 -1.03 -7.83
N ARG A 34 2.60 -1.25 -7.17
CA ARG A 34 3.23 -2.57 -7.06
C ARG A 34 2.31 -3.55 -6.32
N MET A 35 1.74 -3.14 -5.19
CA MET A 35 0.78 -3.95 -4.43
C MET A 35 -0.54 -4.18 -5.17
N GLN A 36 -1.03 -3.18 -5.91
CA GLN A 36 -2.20 -3.31 -6.77
C GLN A 36 -1.99 -4.40 -7.83
N LYS A 37 -0.81 -4.45 -8.46
CA LYS A 37 -0.46 -5.51 -9.42
C LYS A 37 -0.36 -6.90 -8.78
N ALA A 38 -0.05 -6.97 -7.48
CA ALA A 38 -0.05 -8.22 -6.73
C ALA A 38 -1.45 -8.69 -6.30
N GLY A 39 -2.49 -7.87 -6.49
CA GLY A 39 -3.87 -8.19 -6.09
C GLY A 39 -4.36 -7.46 -4.84
N ALA A 40 -3.54 -6.62 -4.22
CA ALA A 40 -3.93 -5.79 -3.08
C ALA A 40 -4.45 -4.42 -3.53
N GLY A 41 -5.78 -4.27 -3.57
CA GLY A 41 -6.45 -3.02 -3.92
C GLY A 41 -6.74 -2.08 -2.74
N CYS A 42 -6.48 -2.54 -1.51
CA CYS A 42 -6.69 -1.77 -0.29
C CYS A 42 -5.37 -1.66 0.49
N PHE A 43 -5.18 -0.56 1.22
CA PHE A 43 -3.92 -0.23 1.88
C PHE A 43 -4.16 0.30 3.28
N LEU A 44 -3.33 -0.12 4.24
CA LEU A 44 -3.26 0.48 5.56
C LEU A 44 -1.89 1.15 5.71
N VAL A 45 -1.90 2.49 5.83
CA VAL A 45 -0.69 3.32 5.91
C VAL A 45 -0.83 4.27 7.09
N GLY A 46 0.08 4.16 8.06
CA GLY A 46 0.09 4.98 9.27
C GLY A 46 1.34 5.82 9.38
N GLU A 47 2.42 5.23 9.90
CA GLU A 47 3.64 5.93 10.29
C GLU A 47 4.21 6.88 9.23
N SER A 48 4.28 6.47 7.96
CA SER A 48 4.86 7.29 6.88
C SER A 48 4.05 8.56 6.62
N LEU A 49 2.72 8.50 6.74
CA LEU A 49 1.82 9.65 6.62
C LEU A 49 1.86 10.52 7.88
N MET A 50 1.83 9.90 9.07
CA MET A 50 1.77 10.63 10.34
C MET A 50 3.04 11.42 10.67
N ARG A 51 4.17 11.11 10.01
CA ARG A 51 5.43 11.86 10.12
C ARG A 51 5.50 13.12 9.25
N GLN A 52 4.48 13.39 8.43
CA GLN A 52 4.47 14.54 7.51
C GLN A 52 3.76 15.73 8.16
N ASP A 53 4.27 16.94 7.91
CA ASP A 53 3.65 18.18 8.40
C ASP A 53 2.26 18.41 7.78
N ASP A 54 2.10 18.10 6.49
CA ASP A 54 0.82 18.14 5.78
C ASP A 54 0.39 16.73 5.38
N VAL A 55 -0.40 16.10 6.26
CA VAL A 55 -0.94 14.75 6.06
C VAL A 55 -1.84 14.70 4.82
N ALA A 56 -2.65 15.73 4.56
CA ALA A 56 -3.57 15.72 3.42
C ALA A 56 -2.82 15.73 2.08
N LEU A 57 -1.79 16.58 1.96
CA LEU A 57 -0.91 16.59 0.80
C LEU A 57 -0.13 15.28 0.65
N ALA A 58 0.38 14.73 1.76
CA ALA A 58 1.07 13.45 1.76
C ALA A 58 0.16 12.31 1.27
N THR A 59 -1.09 12.26 1.74
CA THR A 59 -2.10 11.30 1.25
C THR A 59 -2.38 11.50 -0.23
N LYS A 60 -2.55 12.74 -0.71
CA LYS A 60 -2.76 13.00 -2.15
C LYS A 60 -1.59 12.53 -3.00
N LYS A 61 -0.35 12.80 -2.58
CA LYS A 61 0.87 12.32 -3.25
C LYS A 61 0.94 10.80 -3.26
N LEU A 62 0.64 10.16 -2.13
CA LEU A 62 0.61 8.70 -2.01
C LEU A 62 -0.43 8.08 -2.94
N LEU A 63 -1.61 8.69 -3.08
CA LEU A 63 -2.66 8.26 -4.00
C LEU A 63 -2.43 8.68 -5.46
N GLY A 64 -1.45 9.55 -5.74
CA GLY A 64 -1.19 10.07 -7.10
C GLY A 64 -2.24 11.07 -7.59
N THR A 65 -2.83 11.84 -6.67
CA THR A 65 -3.92 12.80 -6.91
C THR A 65 -3.55 14.24 -6.52
N ALA A 66 -2.28 14.47 -6.17
CA ALA A 66 -1.73 15.79 -5.90
C ALA A 66 -1.41 16.55 -7.19
#